data_AF-A0A3D5Q035-F1
#
_entry.id   AF-A0A3D5Q035-F1
#
_cell.length_a   1.000
_cell.length_b   1.000
_cell.length_c   1.000
_cell.angle_alpha   90.00
_cell.angle_beta   90.00
_cell.angle_gamma   90.00
#
_symmetry.space_group_name_H-M   'P 1'
#
loop_
_entity.id
_entity.type
_entity.pdbx_description
1 polymer ?
#
loop_
_entity_poly.entity_id
_entity_poly.type
_entity_poly.pdbx_seq_one_letter_code
_entity_poly.pdbx_strand_id
1 'polypeptide(L)'
;VDLSADFRIRDLDVWARWYGMPHTSPEWAEKAVYGLPEVAREQVREARLVANPGCYPTAVQLGFLPLLENDLVDTSRLIADAKSGASGGGRQG
;
A
#
# COMPACT_ATOMS: atom_id res chain seq x y z
N VAL A 1 2.15 -14.14 1.40
CA VAL A 1 1.69 -12.87 0.79
C VAL A 1 0.33 -12.56 1.37
N ASP A 2 0.17 -11.40 1.99
CA ASP A 2 -1.10 -10.92 2.52
C ASP A 2 -1.76 -9.99 1.50
N LEU A 3 -3.00 -10.29 1.09
CA LEU A 3 -3.79 -9.46 0.17
C LEU A 3 -4.69 -8.44 0.90
N SER A 4 -4.81 -8.56 2.21
CA SER A 4 -5.52 -7.63 3.07
C SER A 4 -4.69 -6.36 3.31
N ALA A 5 -5.13 -5.53 4.25
CA ALA A 5 -4.43 -4.30 4.60
C ALA A 5 -3.64 -4.38 5.91
N ASP A 6 -3.62 -5.53 6.56
CA ASP A 6 -3.12 -5.71 7.93
C ASP A 6 -1.67 -5.23 8.07
N PHE A 7 -0.83 -5.51 7.07
CA PHE A 7 0.60 -5.20 7.13
C PHE A 7 1.06 -4.10 6.16
N ARG A 8 0.14 -3.33 5.57
CA ARG A 8 0.48 -2.30 4.55
C ARG A 8 1.10 -1.03 5.13
N ILE A 9 0.76 -0.69 6.38
CA ILE A 9 1.14 0.57 7.02
C ILE A 9 2.10 0.24 8.17
N ARG A 10 3.32 0.78 8.13
CA ARG A 10 4.34 0.52 9.16
C ARG A 10 4.08 1.28 10.47
N ASP A 11 3.49 2.46 10.36
CA ASP A 11 3.05 3.24 11.51
C ASP A 11 1.75 2.63 12.06
N LEU A 12 1.85 1.95 13.20
CA LEU A 12 0.74 1.23 13.79
C LEU A 12 -0.30 2.15 14.41
N ASP A 13 0.05 3.40 14.75
CA ASP A 13 -0.92 4.38 15.22
C ASP A 13 -1.76 4.89 14.04
N VAL A 14 -1.12 5.12 12.89
CA VAL A 14 -1.85 5.42 11.63
C VAL A 14 -2.73 4.24 11.23
N TRP A 15 -2.21 3.01 11.30
CA TRP A 15 -3.02 1.82 11.02
C TRP A 15 -4.23 1.75 11.96
N ALA A 16 -4.02 1.84 13.28
CA ALA A 16 -5.09 1.75 14.27
C ALA A 16 -6.16 2.84 14.08
N ARG A 17 -5.75 4.05 13.68
CA ARG A 17 -6.67 5.14 13.34
C ARG A 17 -7.60 4.80 12.17
N TRP A 18 -7.10 4.16 11.12
CA TRP A 18 -7.88 3.82 9.93
C TRP A 18 -8.71 2.54 10.08
N TYR A 19 -8.23 1.58 10.86
CA TYR A 19 -8.86 0.27 11.03
C TYR A 19 -9.64 0.10 12.33
N GLY A 20 -9.63 1.11 13.21
CA GLY A 20 -10.52 1.21 14.38
C GLY A 20 -10.16 0.26 15.54
N MET A 21 -8.96 -0.32 15.53
CA MET A 21 -8.49 -1.25 16.56
C MET A 21 -6.97 -1.24 16.67
N PRO A 22 -6.39 -1.66 17.82
CA PRO A 22 -4.95 -1.88 17.92
C PRO A 22 -4.49 -3.01 16.99
N HIS A 23 -3.34 -2.83 16.35
CA HIS A 23 -2.72 -3.89 15.57
C HIS A 23 -2.18 -4.99 16.51
N THR A 24 -2.46 -6.26 16.21
CA THR A 24 -2.15 -7.38 17.12
C THR A 24 -0.81 -8.05 16.86
N SER A 25 -0.14 -7.73 15.74
CA SER A 25 1.12 -8.38 15.31
C SER A 25 2.22 -7.37 14.94
N PRO A 26 2.66 -6.50 15.86
CA PRO A 26 3.62 -5.43 15.58
C PRO A 26 4.96 -5.95 15.02
N GLU A 27 5.45 -7.08 15.51
CA GLU A 27 6.70 -7.70 15.07
C GLU A 27 6.66 -8.22 13.63
N TRP A 28 5.46 -8.49 13.12
CA TRP A 28 5.24 -8.88 11.72
C TRP A 28 5.02 -7.66 10.84
N ALA A 29 4.34 -6.63 11.33
CA ALA A 29 4.20 -5.36 10.63
C ALA A 29 5.56 -4.69 10.36
N GLU A 30 6.50 -4.79 11.30
CA GLU A 30 7.87 -4.29 11.11
C GLU A 30 8.62 -5.00 9.98
N LYS A 31 8.41 -6.33 9.83
CA LYS A 31 9.09 -7.21 8.87
C LYS A 31 8.41 -7.27 7.51
N ALA A 32 7.18 -6.78 7.40
CA ALA A 32 6.44 -6.84 6.16
C ALA A 32 7.07 -5.93 5.10
N VAL A 33 7.25 -6.47 3.90
CA VAL A 33 7.67 -5.69 2.74
C VAL A 33 6.44 -5.27 1.95
N TYR A 34 6.34 -3.98 1.66
CA TYR A 34 5.27 -3.46 0.81
C TYR A 34 5.46 -3.97 -0.63
N GLY A 35 4.48 -4.73 -1.12
CA GLY A 35 4.60 -5.54 -2.34
C GLY A 35 4.41 -4.77 -3.64
N LEU A 36 5.11 -3.64 -3.84
CA LEU A 36 5.15 -2.91 -5.11
C LEU A 36 6.48 -3.18 -5.82
N PRO A 37 6.57 -4.17 -6.74
CA PRO A 37 7.84 -4.64 -7.29
C PRO A 37 8.64 -3.58 -8.04
N GLU A 38 7.99 -2.57 -8.61
CA GLU A 38 8.65 -1.47 -9.32
C GLU A 38 9.62 -0.68 -8.42
N VAL A 39 9.37 -0.64 -7.12
CA VAL A 39 10.22 0.07 -6.13
C VAL A 39 10.85 -0.86 -5.08
N ALA A 40 10.30 -2.06 -4.91
CA ALA A 40 10.70 -2.97 -3.82
C ALA A 40 11.11 -4.37 -4.29
N ARG A 41 11.54 -4.54 -5.55
CA ARG A 41 11.83 -5.87 -6.15
C ARG A 41 12.78 -6.73 -5.32
N GLU A 42 13.92 -6.17 -4.91
CA GLU A 42 14.94 -6.92 -4.17
C GLU A 42 14.47 -7.25 -2.75
N GLN A 43 13.77 -6.33 -2.09
CA GLN A 43 13.18 -6.58 -0.77
C GLN A 43 12.10 -7.65 -0.84
N VAL A 44 11.26 -7.63 -1.87
CA VAL A 44 10.20 -8.64 -2.09
C VAL A 44 10.80 -10.02 -2.31
N ARG A 45 11.95 -10.13 -2.99
CA ARG A 45 12.65 -11.39 -3.22
C ARG A 45 13.04 -12.11 -1.93
N GLU A 46 13.50 -11.35 -0.94
CA GLU A 46 13.95 -11.87 0.36
C GLU A 46 12.84 -11.86 1.43
N ALA A 47 11.66 -11.33 1.11
CA ALA A 47 10.60 -11.11 2.09
C ALA A 47 9.93 -12.41 2.54
N ARG A 48 9.88 -12.60 3.87
CA ARG A 48 9.05 -13.65 4.48
C ARG A 48 7.56 -13.29 4.50
N LEU A 49 7.26 -11.99 4.55
CA LEU A 49 5.90 -11.45 4.52
C LEU A 49 5.86 -10.28 3.53
N VAL A 50 5.04 -10.43 2.50
CA VAL A 50 4.75 -9.37 1.52
C VAL A 50 3.34 -8.87 1.78
N ALA A 51 3.22 -7.57 2.08
CA ALA A 51 1.95 -6.86 2.19
C ALA A 51 1.57 -6.36 0.79
N ASN A 52 0.68 -7.09 0.11
CA ASN A 52 0.29 -6.77 -1.24
C ASN A 52 -0.49 -5.43 -1.27
N PRO A 53 -0.11 -4.46 -2.10
CA PRO A 53 -0.78 -3.17 -2.20
C PRO A 53 -2.28 -3.30 -2.55
N GLY A 54 -3.06 -2.29 -2.18
CA GLY A 54 -4.43 -2.15 -2.66
C GLY A 54 -4.46 -1.70 -4.11
N CYS A 55 -5.54 -2.01 -4.83
CA CYS A 55 -5.69 -1.68 -6.26
C CYS A 55 -5.52 -0.18 -6.57
N TYR A 56 -6.17 0.71 -5.80
CA TYR A 56 -6.00 2.16 -5.97
C TYR A 56 -4.60 2.65 -5.59
N PRO A 57 -4.04 2.31 -4.41
CA PRO A 57 -2.65 2.63 -4.09
C PRO A 57 -1.65 2.22 -5.16
N THR A 58 -1.80 1.06 -5.80
CA THR A 58 -0.92 0.64 -6.90
C THR A 58 -0.99 1.61 -8.07
N ALA A 59 -2.19 1.90 -8.58
CA ALA A 59 -2.36 2.79 -9.73
C ALA A 59 -1.86 4.21 -9.44
N VAL A 60 -2.18 4.75 -8.25
CA VAL A 60 -1.80 6.10 -7.85
C VAL A 60 -0.29 6.22 -7.64
N GLN A 61 0.34 5.26 -6.96
CA GLN A 61 1.79 5.27 -6.76
C GLN A 61 2.53 5.14 -8.08
N LEU A 62 2.17 4.18 -8.93
CA LEU A 62 2.85 4.02 -10.23
C LEU A 62 2.67 5.23 -11.15
N GLY A 63 1.55 5.94 -11.05
CA GLY A 63 1.33 7.19 -11.80
C GLY A 63 2.18 8.35 -11.29
N PHE A 64 2.32 8.51 -9.96
CA PHE A 64 3.02 9.66 -9.38
C PHE A 64 4.51 9.43 -9.13
N LEU A 65 4.94 8.23 -8.75
CA LEU A 65 6.34 7.93 -8.39
C LEU A 65 7.37 8.50 -9.37
N PRO A 66 7.29 8.25 -10.70
CA PRO A 66 8.29 8.79 -11.62
C PRO A 66 8.28 10.33 -11.69
N LEU A 67 7.12 10.97 -11.47
CA LEU A 67 7.01 12.43 -11.45
C LEU A 67 7.60 13.02 -10.17
N LEU A 68 7.40 12.34 -9.03
CA LEU A 68 7.91 12.75 -7.73
C LEU A 68 9.42 12.54 -7.61
N GLU A 69 9.94 11.40 -8.05
CA GLU A 69 11.37 11.06 -7.97
C GLU A 69 12.24 11.95 -8.87
N ASN A 70 11.65 12.59 -9.88
CA ASN A 70 12.35 13.48 -10.81
C ASN A 70 11.96 14.95 -10.63
N ASP A 71 11.27 15.31 -9.55
CA ASP A 71 10.85 16.68 -9.22
C ASP A 71 10.07 17.39 -10.36
N LEU A 72 9.20 16.65 -11.06
CA LEU A 72 8.50 17.13 -12.26
C LEU A 72 7.11 17.74 -11.99
N VAL A 73 6.62 17.71 -10.75
CA VAL A 73 5.30 18.22 -10.36
C VAL A 73 5.34 18.92 -9.00
N ASP A 74 4.43 19.87 -8.78
CA ASP A 74 4.24 20.49 -7.47
C ASP A 74 3.63 19.47 -6.48
N THR A 75 4.35 19.22 -5.39
CA THR A 75 3.97 18.25 -4.36
C THR A 75 3.04 18.84 -3.30
N SER A 76 2.76 20.15 -3.34
CA SER A 76 1.86 20.82 -2.39
C SER A 76 0.42 20.29 -2.46
N ARG A 77 -0.02 19.80 -3.62
CA ARG A 77 -1.36 19.25 -3.82
C ARG A 77 -1.44 18.29 -5.00
N LEU A 78 -1.45 16.99 -4.70
CA LEU A 78 -1.71 15.93 -5.67
C LEU A 78 -3.16 15.45 -5.57
N ILE A 79 -3.85 15.30 -6.71
CA ILE A 79 -5.24 14.86 -6.78
C ILE A 79 -5.32 13.58 -7.59
N ALA A 80 -5.89 12.53 -7.01
CA ALA A 80 -6.20 11.27 -7.67
C ALA A 80 -7.71 11.02 -7.65
N ASP A 81 -8.35 11.08 -8.82
CA ASP A 81 -9.75 10.68 -9.00
C ASP A 81 -9.79 9.35 -9.75
N ALA A 82 -10.07 8.28 -9.00
CA ALA A 82 -10.02 6.90 -9.48
C ALA A 82 -11.42 6.30 -9.65
N LYS A 83 -11.57 5.47 -10.70
CA LYS A 83 -12.81 4.76 -11.04
C LYS A 83 -12.52 3.26 -11.01
N SER A 84 -13.46 2.46 -10.50
CA SER A 84 -13.32 1.00 -10.43
C SER A 84 -14.60 0.29 -10.82
N GLY A 85 -14.46 -0.90 -11.39
CA GLY A 85 -15.58 -1.81 -11.61
C GLY A 85 -16.11 -2.40 -10.30
N ALA A 86 -17.34 -2.92 -10.33
CA ALA A 86 -18.01 -3.48 -9.15
C ALA A 86 -17.25 -4.66 -8.51
N SER A 87 -16.42 -5.38 -9.28
CA SER A 87 -15.60 -6.48 -8.77
C SER A 87 -14.64 -6.07 -7.66
N GLY A 88 -14.24 -4.79 -7.59
CA GLY A 88 -13.40 -4.26 -6.53
C GLY A 88 -14.07 -4.20 -5.16
N GLY A 89 -15.41 -4.22 -5.10
CA GLY A 89 -16.17 -4.27 -3.85
C GLY A 89 -16.12 -5.64 -3.15
N GLY A 90 -15.47 -6.62 -3.78
CA GLY A 90 -15.50 -8.01 -3.36
C GLY A 90 -16.80 -8.70 -3.74
N ARG A 91 -16.80 -10.02 -3.71
CA ARG A 91 -18.03 -10.79 -3.84
C ARG A 91 -18.77 -10.75 -2.51
N GLN A 92 -19.78 -9.90 -2.45
CA GLN A 92 -20.77 -9.89 -1.36
C GLN A 92 -21.99 -10.65 -1.89
N GLY A 93 -22.37 -11.71 -1.18
CA GLY A 93 -23.51 -12.55 -1.55
C GLY A 93 -24.83 -11.83 -1.39
#